data_AF-A0A6G0X523-F1
#
_entry.id   AF-A0A6G0X523-F1
#
_cell.length_a   1.000
_cell.length_b   1.000
_cell.length_c   1.000
_cell.angle_alpha   90.00
_cell.angle_beta   90.00
_cell.angle_gamma   90.00
#
_symmetry.space_group_name_H-M   'P 1'
#
loop_
_entity.id
_entity.type
_entity.pdbx_description
1 polymer ?
#
loop_
_entity_poly.entity_id
_entity_poly.type
_entity_poly.pdbx_seq_one_letter_code
_entity_poly.pdbx_strand_id
1 'polypeptide(L)'
;MLDTLPACYFKGCTRTTTANSIKCEFHKQRAICLVEGCRNQVFARSLCVRHGGKKTCIHEGCHENVRLGDYCGKHGAGSTRKLCIEPGCQKFAQTKQRCSAHGGGQRCKLEGCSTHARKGGFCTRHTNQMRTDGYSAVIPSSVVLMDKGYSKLSLHAILNHDDVVEL
;
A
#
# COMPACT_ATOMS: atom_id res chain seq x y z
N MET A 1 -41.87 1.91 14.42
CA MET A 1 -41.28 2.00 13.07
C MET A 1 -39.77 1.98 13.25
N LEU A 2 -39.05 1.02 12.67
CA LEU A 2 -37.60 0.95 12.82
C LEU A 2 -36.97 2.12 12.05
N ASP A 3 -36.42 3.10 12.78
CA ASP A 3 -35.69 4.23 12.22
C ASP A 3 -34.44 3.72 11.49
N THR A 4 -34.60 3.47 10.19
CA THR A 4 -33.48 3.11 9.32
C THR A 4 -32.68 4.37 9.03
N LEU A 5 -31.49 4.47 9.63
CA LEU A 5 -30.58 5.58 9.37
C LEU A 5 -30.17 5.59 7.89
N PRO A 6 -30.12 6.75 7.23
CA PRO A 6 -29.81 6.84 5.81
C PRO A 6 -28.39 6.37 5.50
N ALA A 7 -28.09 6.15 4.23
CA ALA A 7 -26.74 5.84 3.78
C ALA A 7 -25.79 7.02 3.98
N CYS A 8 -24.52 6.72 4.26
CA CYS A 8 -23.47 7.71 4.40
C CYS A 8 -23.35 8.61 3.15
N TYR A 9 -23.12 9.90 3.38
CA TYR A 9 -22.99 10.91 2.35
C TYR A 9 -21.89 10.62 1.31
N PHE A 10 -20.82 9.91 1.68
CA PHE A 10 -19.72 9.62 0.76
C PHE A 10 -20.14 8.70 -0.39
N LYS A 11 -19.74 9.07 -1.62
CA LYS A 11 -20.06 8.33 -2.84
C LYS A 11 -19.60 6.87 -2.71
N GLY A 12 -20.53 5.94 -2.90
CA GLY A 12 -20.26 4.49 -2.89
C GLY A 12 -20.15 3.87 -1.49
N CYS A 13 -20.40 4.63 -0.41
CA CYS A 13 -20.49 4.06 0.92
C CYS A 13 -21.89 3.50 1.16
N THR A 14 -21.98 2.22 1.55
CA THR A 14 -23.25 1.54 1.87
C THR A 14 -23.55 1.52 3.37
N ARG A 15 -22.65 2.04 4.21
CA ARG A 15 -22.83 2.08 5.66
C ARG A 15 -23.85 3.14 6.03
N THR A 16 -24.66 2.85 7.03
CA THR A 16 -25.62 3.80 7.60
C THR A 16 -24.91 4.93 8.35
N THR A 17 -25.57 6.07 8.43
CA THR A 17 -25.07 7.21 9.20
C THR A 17 -25.10 6.93 10.70
N THR A 18 -24.38 7.72 11.48
CA THR A 18 -24.57 7.75 12.94
C THR A 18 -25.77 8.64 13.28
N ALA A 19 -26.37 8.43 14.45
CA ALA A 19 -27.36 9.36 14.99
C ALA A 19 -26.72 10.76 15.03
N ASN A 20 -27.32 11.73 14.32
CA ASN A 20 -26.86 13.13 14.20
C ASN A 20 -25.67 13.39 13.26
N SER A 21 -25.36 12.50 12.32
CA SER A 21 -24.37 12.79 11.27
C SER A 21 -24.89 12.42 9.89
N ILE A 22 -24.36 13.08 8.87
CA ILE A 22 -24.51 12.65 7.46
C ILE A 22 -23.47 11.59 7.08
N LYS A 23 -22.57 11.23 8.01
CA LYS A 23 -21.46 10.29 7.80
C LYS A 23 -21.67 9.04 8.63
N CYS A 24 -21.12 7.91 8.17
CA CYS A 24 -20.99 6.70 8.98
C CYS A 24 -19.81 6.81 9.95
N GLU A 25 -19.77 5.92 10.92
CA GLU A 25 -18.71 5.84 11.93
C GLU A 25 -17.30 5.76 11.32
N PHE A 26 -17.14 5.02 10.21
CA PHE A 26 -15.85 4.89 9.50
C PHE A 26 -15.39 6.18 8.79
N HIS A 27 -16.34 7.06 8.49
CA HIS A 27 -16.11 8.30 7.78
C HIS A 27 -16.21 9.54 8.68
N LYS A 28 -16.38 9.38 9.99
CA LYS A 28 -16.60 10.49 10.93
C LYS A 28 -15.53 11.58 10.86
N GLN A 29 -14.26 11.18 10.72
CA GLN A 29 -13.09 12.07 10.63
C GLN A 29 -12.71 12.46 9.18
N ARG A 30 -13.43 11.96 8.17
CA ARG A 30 -13.11 12.27 6.78
C ARG A 30 -13.82 13.56 6.36
N ALA A 31 -13.05 14.53 5.88
CA ALA A 31 -13.59 15.77 5.36
C ALA A 31 -14.28 15.55 4.01
N ILE A 32 -15.41 16.23 3.82
CA ILE A 32 -16.16 16.28 2.56
C ILE A 32 -15.61 17.44 1.73
N CYS A 33 -15.53 17.25 0.42
CA CYS A 33 -15.13 18.31 -0.51
C CYS A 33 -16.00 19.57 -0.35
N LEU A 34 -15.37 20.75 -0.41
CA LEU A 34 -16.03 22.04 -0.22
C LEU A 34 -17.07 22.38 -1.29
N VAL A 35 -16.89 21.88 -2.52
CA VAL A 35 -17.87 22.05 -3.60
C VAL A 35 -19.22 21.48 -3.20
N GLU A 36 -20.26 22.30 -3.27
CA GLU A 36 -21.62 21.96 -2.87
C GLU A 36 -22.11 20.68 -3.54
N GLY A 37 -22.76 19.82 -2.74
CA GLY A 37 -23.25 18.51 -3.21
C GLY A 37 -22.17 17.47 -3.53
N CYS A 38 -20.88 17.80 -3.39
CA CYS A 38 -19.81 16.87 -3.71
C CYS A 38 -19.66 15.78 -2.64
N ARG A 39 -19.97 14.55 -3.03
CA ARG A 39 -19.88 13.36 -2.16
C ARG A 39 -18.49 12.72 -2.09
N ASN A 40 -17.44 13.43 -2.52
CA ASN A 40 -16.06 12.92 -2.48
C ASN A 40 -15.33 13.38 -1.21
N GLN A 41 -14.34 12.59 -0.80
CA GLN A 41 -13.39 12.97 0.25
C GLN A 41 -12.42 14.05 -0.24
N VAL A 42 -12.10 14.97 0.67
CA VAL A 42 -11.00 15.93 0.49
C VAL A 42 -9.69 15.19 0.26
N PHE A 43 -8.95 15.65 -0.75
CA PHE A 43 -7.56 15.27 -0.97
C PHE A 43 -6.63 16.31 -0.34
N ALA A 44 -6.79 17.58 -0.70
CA ALA A 44 -6.04 18.70 -0.14
C ALA A 44 -6.82 20.00 -0.36
N ARG A 45 -6.50 21.06 0.41
CA ARG A 45 -7.14 22.39 0.30
C ARG A 45 -8.67 22.33 0.34
N SER A 46 -9.23 21.45 1.16
CA SER A 46 -10.68 21.21 1.26
C SER A 46 -11.35 20.74 -0.04
N LEU A 47 -10.58 20.32 -1.05
CA LEU A 47 -11.07 19.91 -2.36
C LEU A 47 -10.71 18.45 -2.65
N CYS A 48 -11.60 17.74 -3.33
CA CYS A 48 -11.32 16.40 -3.84
C CYS A 48 -10.45 16.47 -5.11
N VAL A 49 -9.93 15.33 -5.57
CA VAL A 49 -9.10 15.26 -6.79
C VAL A 49 -9.81 15.89 -8.01
N ARG A 50 -11.11 15.63 -8.19
CA ARG A 50 -11.89 16.17 -9.33
C ARG A 50 -12.10 17.69 -9.26
N HIS A 51 -12.09 18.25 -8.05
CA HIS A 51 -12.35 19.67 -7.84
C HIS A 51 -11.07 20.45 -7.52
N GLY A 52 -9.91 20.01 -8.00
CA GLY A 52 -8.66 20.76 -7.87
C GLY A 52 -7.87 20.49 -6.58
N GLY A 53 -8.24 19.47 -5.80
CA GLY A 53 -7.42 19.02 -4.67
C GLY A 53 -6.03 18.54 -5.10
N LYS A 54 -5.91 18.00 -6.32
CA LYS A 54 -4.65 17.53 -6.89
C LYS A 54 -4.20 18.42 -8.04
N LYS A 55 -2.90 18.70 -8.14
CA LYS A 55 -2.32 19.46 -9.25
C LYS A 55 -2.53 18.72 -10.59
N THR A 56 -2.78 19.48 -11.65
CA THR A 56 -2.82 19.02 -13.04
C THR A 56 -1.47 19.20 -13.72
N CYS A 57 -1.19 18.38 -14.72
CA CYS A 57 0.02 18.45 -15.53
C CYS A 57 0.18 19.83 -16.17
N ILE A 58 1.39 20.42 -16.14
CA ILE A 58 1.67 21.72 -16.78
C ILE A 58 1.80 21.61 -18.30
N HIS A 59 2.15 20.43 -18.83
CA HIS A 59 2.22 20.21 -20.28
C HIS A 59 0.94 20.68 -20.99
N GLU A 60 1.11 21.47 -22.04
CA GLU A 60 0.01 22.08 -22.80
C GLU A 60 -0.99 21.03 -23.29
N GLY A 61 -2.29 21.33 -23.14
CA GLY A 61 -3.39 20.44 -23.51
C GLY A 61 -3.55 19.18 -22.63
N CYS A 62 -2.79 19.03 -21.54
CA CYS A 62 -2.87 17.86 -20.66
C CYS A 62 -3.72 18.14 -19.41
N HIS A 63 -4.85 17.45 -19.29
CA HIS A 63 -5.72 17.53 -18.10
C HIS A 63 -5.48 16.39 -17.10
N GLU A 64 -4.40 15.63 -17.27
CA GLU A 64 -4.05 14.54 -16.36
C GLU A 64 -3.48 15.05 -15.05
N ASN A 65 -3.68 14.26 -13.99
CA ASN A 65 -3.15 14.59 -12.68
C ASN A 65 -1.63 14.41 -12.62
N VAL A 66 -0.95 15.32 -11.93
CA VAL A 66 0.48 15.23 -11.64
C VAL A 66 0.79 13.93 -10.91
N ARG A 67 1.91 13.30 -11.29
CA ARG A 67 2.48 12.16 -10.55
C ARG A 67 3.78 12.52 -9.85
N LEU A 68 4.64 13.31 -10.49
CA LEU A 68 5.94 13.71 -9.96
C LEU A 68 6.28 15.12 -10.47
N GLY A 69 6.79 15.98 -9.59
CA GLY A 69 7.05 17.38 -9.90
C GLY A 69 5.76 18.10 -10.31
N ASP A 70 5.73 18.66 -11.52
CA ASP A 70 4.56 19.34 -12.08
C ASP A 70 3.95 18.64 -13.30
N TYR A 71 4.32 17.37 -13.52
CA TYR A 71 3.92 16.62 -14.71
C TYR A 71 3.21 15.31 -14.36
N CYS A 72 2.33 14.87 -15.27
CA CYS A 72 1.69 13.56 -15.18
C CYS A 72 2.69 12.43 -15.49
N GLY A 73 2.25 11.18 -15.40
CA GLY A 73 3.13 10.04 -15.70
C GLY A 73 3.60 9.94 -17.16
N LYS A 74 2.94 10.62 -18.10
CA LYS A 74 3.32 10.65 -19.52
C LYS A 74 4.32 11.77 -19.83
N HIS A 75 4.20 12.91 -19.14
CA HIS A 75 4.98 14.11 -19.40
C HIS A 75 6.06 14.39 -18.34
N GLY A 76 6.10 13.62 -17.25
CA GLY A 76 7.13 13.78 -16.24
C GLY A 76 8.50 13.42 -16.77
N ALA A 77 9.46 14.32 -16.57
CA ALA A 77 10.86 14.06 -16.82
C ALA A 77 11.26 12.79 -16.06
N GLY A 78 11.51 11.70 -16.81
CA GLY A 78 11.96 10.44 -16.24
C GLY A 78 11.23 9.19 -16.68
N SER A 79 10.87 9.04 -17.97
CA SER A 79 11.11 7.72 -18.58
C SER A 79 12.56 7.63 -19.04
N THR A 80 13.50 7.81 -18.10
CA THR A 80 14.90 7.34 -18.24
C THR A 80 14.95 5.81 -18.17
N ARG A 81 13.91 5.14 -18.68
CA ARG A 81 13.92 3.69 -18.84
C ARG A 81 14.93 3.39 -19.92
N LYS A 82 16.15 3.16 -19.47
CA LYS A 82 17.23 2.66 -20.32
C LYS A 82 16.75 1.38 -20.99
N LEU A 83 17.16 1.17 -22.24
CA LEU A 83 16.97 -0.13 -22.87
C LEU A 83 17.88 -1.17 -22.20
N CYS A 84 17.55 -2.43 -22.42
CA CYS A 84 18.41 -3.53 -22.02
C CYS A 84 19.78 -3.38 -22.71
N ILE A 85 20.86 -3.58 -21.95
CA ILE A 85 22.24 -3.53 -22.44
C ILE A 85 22.59 -4.65 -23.44
N GLU A 86 21.71 -5.65 -23.56
CA GLU A 86 21.94 -6.78 -24.47
C GLU A 86 21.72 -6.35 -25.93
N PRO A 87 22.66 -6.66 -26.83
CA PRO A 87 22.61 -6.20 -28.22
C PRO A 87 21.33 -6.69 -28.91
N GLY A 88 20.64 -5.80 -29.62
CA GLY A 88 19.37 -6.09 -30.31
C GLY A 88 18.13 -6.16 -29.40
N CYS A 89 18.26 -6.00 -28.08
CA CYS A 89 17.12 -6.03 -27.17
C CYS A 89 16.44 -4.66 -27.02
N GLN A 90 15.21 -4.53 -27.52
CA GLN A 90 14.40 -3.31 -27.40
C GLN A 90 13.55 -3.25 -26.12
N LYS A 91 13.70 -4.21 -25.20
CA LYS A 91 12.96 -4.21 -23.92
C LYS A 91 13.60 -3.21 -22.95
N PHE A 92 12.77 -2.53 -22.16
CA PHE A 92 13.25 -1.66 -21.09
C PHE A 92 13.97 -2.43 -19.99
N ALA A 93 15.08 -1.86 -19.52
CA ALA A 93 15.80 -2.34 -18.37
C ALA A 93 14.99 -2.10 -17.08
N GLN A 94 15.14 -3.03 -16.13
CA GLN A 94 14.57 -2.94 -14.79
C GLN A 94 15.69 -2.63 -13.79
N THR A 95 16.55 -3.62 -13.54
CA THR A 95 17.75 -3.48 -12.71
C THR A 95 18.97 -3.93 -13.51
N LYS A 96 20.17 -3.52 -13.08
CA LYS A 96 21.44 -3.91 -13.74
C LYS A 96 21.51 -3.60 -15.25
N GLN A 97 20.76 -2.59 -15.70
CA GLN A 97 20.60 -2.24 -17.12
C GLN A 97 20.11 -3.41 -18.00
N ARG A 98 19.44 -4.40 -17.42
CA ARG A 98 18.93 -5.59 -18.12
C ARG A 98 17.41 -5.65 -18.03
N CYS A 99 16.74 -6.24 -19.01
CA CYS A 99 15.30 -6.50 -18.95
C CYS A 99 15.00 -7.77 -18.12
N SER A 100 13.73 -8.07 -17.84
CA SER A 100 13.35 -9.26 -17.07
C SER A 100 13.86 -10.58 -17.67
N ALA A 101 13.87 -10.69 -19.01
CA ALA A 101 14.37 -11.88 -19.72
C ALA A 101 15.90 -12.02 -19.62
N HIS A 102 16.63 -10.90 -19.58
CA HIS A 102 18.09 -10.89 -19.56
C HIS A 102 18.70 -10.65 -18.17
N GLY A 103 17.95 -10.94 -17.10
CA GLY A 103 18.45 -10.91 -15.72
C GLY A 103 18.22 -9.62 -14.93
N GLY A 104 17.43 -8.69 -15.45
CA GLY A 104 17.02 -7.47 -14.73
C GLY A 104 15.86 -7.66 -13.76
N GLY A 105 15.16 -8.80 -13.82
CA GLY A 105 14.11 -9.17 -12.87
C GLY A 105 14.69 -9.94 -11.69
N GLN A 106 14.33 -9.53 -10.47
CA GLN A 106 14.73 -10.24 -9.26
C GLN A 106 14.09 -11.64 -9.21
N ARG A 107 14.89 -12.65 -8.86
CA ARG A 107 14.42 -14.03 -8.65
C ARG A 107 13.93 -14.22 -7.22
N CYS A 108 13.09 -15.22 -7.03
CA CYS A 108 12.67 -15.63 -5.71
C CYS A 108 13.91 -15.96 -4.86
N LYS A 109 13.97 -15.41 -3.64
CA LYS A 109 15.05 -15.67 -2.67
C LYS A 109 15.01 -17.09 -2.08
N LEU A 110 13.90 -17.82 -2.27
CA LEU A 110 13.83 -19.22 -1.84
C LEU A 110 14.76 -20.08 -2.70
N GLU A 111 15.64 -20.83 -2.05
CA GLU A 111 16.50 -21.82 -2.68
C GLU A 111 15.74 -22.78 -3.61
N GLY A 112 16.33 -23.05 -4.77
CA GLY A 112 15.72 -23.88 -5.82
C GLY A 112 14.56 -23.24 -6.59
N CYS A 113 14.13 -22.00 -6.26
CA CYS A 113 13.04 -21.34 -6.95
C CYS A 113 13.51 -20.37 -8.05
N SER A 114 13.35 -20.76 -9.31
CA SER A 114 13.73 -19.94 -10.48
C SER A 114 12.70 -18.89 -10.90
N THR A 115 11.56 -18.82 -10.19
CA THR A 115 10.45 -17.90 -10.51
C THR A 115 10.78 -16.45 -10.14
N HIS A 116 10.11 -15.51 -10.79
CA HIS A 116 10.33 -14.09 -10.53
C HIS A 116 9.70 -13.66 -9.20
N ALA A 117 10.47 -12.88 -8.44
CA ALA A 117 9.97 -12.22 -7.25
C ALA A 117 8.92 -11.16 -7.63
N ARG A 118 7.90 -11.04 -6.78
CA ARG A 118 6.84 -10.03 -6.89
C ARG A 118 6.82 -9.07 -5.72
N LYS A 119 7.07 -9.56 -4.50
CA LYS A 119 7.07 -8.74 -3.28
C LYS A 119 8.13 -9.26 -2.30
N GLY A 120 8.90 -8.35 -1.71
CA GLY A 120 9.90 -8.69 -0.68
C GLY A 120 11.03 -9.61 -1.16
N GLY A 121 11.21 -9.80 -2.47
CA GLY A 121 12.15 -10.76 -3.03
C GLY A 121 11.63 -12.20 -3.15
N PHE A 122 10.33 -12.44 -2.93
CA PHE A 122 9.71 -13.74 -3.11
C PHE A 122 8.66 -13.72 -4.22
N CYS A 123 8.45 -14.86 -4.88
CA CYS A 123 7.37 -15.02 -5.87
C CYS A 123 6.01 -15.14 -5.16
N THR A 124 4.91 -15.10 -5.92
CA THR A 124 3.55 -15.17 -5.34
C THR A 124 3.30 -16.42 -4.49
N ARG A 125 3.94 -17.54 -4.82
CA ARG A 125 3.86 -18.79 -4.04
C ARG A 125 4.63 -18.72 -2.72
N HIS A 126 5.60 -17.82 -2.64
CA HIS A 126 6.62 -17.76 -1.61
C HIS A 126 6.56 -16.44 -0.82
N THR A 127 5.57 -15.58 -1.05
CA THR A 127 5.43 -14.27 -0.40
C THR A 127 5.32 -14.34 1.12
N ASN A 128 4.92 -15.48 1.67
CA ASN A 128 4.81 -15.70 3.12
C ASN A 128 6.07 -16.31 3.75
N GLN A 129 7.11 -16.58 2.96
CA GLN A 129 8.39 -17.13 3.46
C GLN A 129 9.29 -16.06 4.10
N MET A 130 8.78 -14.83 4.30
CA MET A 130 9.46 -13.73 5.00
C MET A 130 9.60 -13.94 6.52
N ARG A 131 9.86 -15.16 7.00
CA ARG A 131 9.86 -15.48 8.44
C ARG A 131 11.04 -16.35 8.92
N THR A 132 11.97 -16.75 8.05
CA THR A 132 12.97 -17.76 8.45
C THR A 132 14.40 -17.43 8.04
N ASP A 133 14.79 -16.15 8.06
CA ASP A 133 16.22 -15.82 8.08
C ASP A 133 16.67 -15.79 9.54
N GLY A 134 16.89 -16.97 10.12
CA GLY A 134 17.60 -17.13 11.40
C GLY A 134 16.93 -17.96 12.50
N TYR A 135 16.49 -19.20 12.21
CA TYR A 135 16.63 -20.38 13.10
C TYR A 135 15.94 -21.57 12.42
N SER A 136 16.72 -22.54 11.92
CA SER A 136 16.19 -23.83 11.50
C SER A 136 15.79 -24.63 12.74
N ALA A 137 14.58 -24.41 13.25
CA ALA A 137 13.94 -25.40 14.11
C ALA A 137 13.45 -26.54 13.22
N VAL A 138 14.30 -27.56 13.04
CA VAL A 138 13.81 -28.93 12.88
C VAL A 138 12.91 -29.22 14.08
N ILE A 139 11.59 -29.12 13.90
CA ILE A 139 10.62 -29.62 14.87
C ILE A 139 10.50 -31.13 14.58
N PRO A 140 10.96 -32.04 15.47
CA PRO A 140 10.65 -33.44 15.32
C PRO A 140 9.13 -33.66 15.40
N SER A 141 8.61 -34.52 14.53
CA SER A 141 7.22 -34.98 14.50
C SER A 141 6.85 -35.68 15.81
N SER A 142 6.49 -34.95 16.86
CA SER A 142 5.84 -35.54 18.04
C SER A 142 5.11 -34.59 19.00
N VAL A 143 5.03 -33.27 18.77
CA VAL A 143 4.25 -32.40 19.68
C VAL A 143 2.78 -32.33 19.27
N VAL A 144 1.98 -33.13 19.97
CA VAL A 144 0.52 -33.23 19.90
C VAL A 144 -0.13 -31.90 20.32
N LEU A 145 -1.12 -31.47 19.55
CA LEU A 145 -1.97 -30.30 19.79
C LEU A 145 -2.70 -30.39 21.14
N MET A 146 -2.73 -29.30 21.90
CA MET A 146 -3.76 -29.09 22.92
C MET A 146 -4.40 -27.71 22.76
N ASP A 147 -5.66 -27.75 22.36
CA ASP A 147 -6.59 -26.63 22.24
C ASP A 147 -6.81 -25.92 23.58
N LYS A 148 -6.36 -24.67 23.71
CA LYS A 148 -6.97 -23.68 24.63
C LYS A 148 -6.91 -22.29 24.01
N GLY A 149 -8.09 -21.76 23.69
CA GLY A 149 -8.27 -20.38 23.23
C GLY A 149 -7.97 -19.37 24.32
N TYR A 150 -7.32 -18.28 23.93
CA TYR A 150 -7.29 -17.05 24.73
C TYR A 150 -7.46 -15.83 23.83
N SER A 151 -8.42 -15.01 24.26
CA SER A 151 -8.86 -13.76 23.68
C SER A 151 -7.76 -12.70 23.71
N LYS A 152 -7.71 -11.90 22.65
CA LYS A 152 -6.72 -10.83 22.44
C LYS A 152 -7.13 -9.60 23.25
N LEU A 153 -6.71 -9.53 24.52
CA LEU A 153 -6.76 -8.31 25.33
C LEU A 153 -5.34 -7.73 25.51
N SER A 154 -5.20 -6.47 25.07
CA SER A 154 -4.31 -5.42 25.59
C SER A 154 -2.84 -5.78 25.91
N LEU A 155 -1.93 -5.41 25.02
CA LEU A 155 -0.53 -5.14 25.38
C LEU A 155 -0.34 -3.62 25.46
N HIS A 156 -0.48 -3.08 26.68
CA HIS A 156 0.12 -1.81 27.08
C HIS A 156 1.06 -2.15 28.24
N ALA A 157 2.37 -2.07 28.00
CA ALA A 157 3.37 -2.02 29.05
C ALA A 157 4.50 -1.14 28.53
N ILE A 158 4.46 0.10 29.00
CA ILE A 158 5.46 1.15 28.85
C ILE A 158 6.71 0.67 29.58
N LEU A 159 7.84 0.57 28.87
CA LEU A 159 9.14 0.37 29.51
C LEU A 159 9.55 1.70 30.15
N ASN A 160 9.43 1.79 31.48
CA ASN A 160 10.13 2.78 32.27
C ASN A 160 11.62 2.44 32.23
N HIS A 161 12.45 3.43 31.93
CA HIS A 161 13.89 3.30 31.82
C HIS A 161 14.49 4.32 32.79
N ASP A 162 14.81 3.89 34.01
CA ASP A 162 15.66 4.62 34.93
C ASP A 162 16.66 3.63 35.57
N ASP A 163 17.93 3.98 35.37
CA ASP A 163 19.10 3.73 36.22
C ASP A 163 19.65 2.30 36.41
N VAL A 164 20.62 1.97 35.56
CA VAL A 164 21.72 1.05 35.89
C VAL A 164 22.87 1.88 36.46
N VAL A 165 23.20 1.66 37.73
CA VAL A 165 24.38 2.21 38.42
C VAL A 165 25.58 1.30 38.13
N GLU A 166 26.71 1.89 37.77
CA GLU A 166 28.04 1.24 37.74
C GLU A 166 28.51 0.92 39.17
N LEU A 167 28.77 -0.36 39.44
CA LEU A 167 30.03 -0.97 39.93
C LEU A 167 29.78 -2.39 40.42
#